data_AF-A0A6A6AVE8-F1
#
_entry.id   AF-A0A6A6AVE8-F1
#
_cell.length_a   1.000
_cell.length_b   1.000
_cell.length_c   1.000
_cell.angle_alpha   90.00
_cell.angle_beta   90.00
_cell.angle_gamma   90.00
#
_symmetry.space_group_name_H-M   'P 1'
#
loop_
_entity.id
_entity.type
_entity.pdbx_description
1 polymer ?
#
loop_
_entity_poly.entity_id
_entity_poly.type
_entity_poly.pdbx_seq_one_letter_code
_entity_poly.pdbx_strand_id
1 'polypeptide(L)'
;MVLHISLGTNKYRYTSTKIENKIELPSEDSISKLLALAPPFDITSGLAHFDLVRQFTINKGGRKGFIVYIYDRESEGNKELNGSPFSTYGAGHEALGLRRGSRVIGRYIDTGKAYQGRYVFSSIPFSRNDI
;
A
#
# COMPACT_ATOMS: atom_id res chain seq x y z
N MET A 1 9.18 -12.97 2.95
CA MET A 1 8.36 -13.98 2.23
C MET A 1 7.24 -13.35 1.39
N VAL A 2 6.13 -12.86 1.96
CA VAL A 2 5.10 -12.08 1.21
C VAL A 2 5.69 -10.85 0.55
N LEU A 3 6.66 -10.22 1.22
CA LEU A 3 7.43 -9.10 0.67
C LEU A 3 8.15 -9.46 -0.64
N HIS A 4 8.73 -10.66 -0.78
CA HIS A 4 9.47 -11.05 -1.99
C HIS A 4 8.53 -11.22 -3.19
N ILE A 5 7.37 -11.85 -2.97
CA ILE A 5 6.32 -11.99 -4.00
C ILE A 5 5.82 -10.59 -4.42
N SER A 6 5.49 -9.73 -3.44
CA SER A 6 5.03 -8.36 -3.70
C SER A 6 6.06 -7.52 -4.45
N LEU A 7 7.34 -7.61 -4.05
CA LEU A 7 8.45 -6.93 -4.72
C LEU A 7 8.59 -7.40 -6.18
N GLY A 8 8.53 -8.71 -6.41
CA GLY A 8 8.57 -9.29 -7.76
C GLY A 8 7.41 -8.82 -8.66
N THR A 9 6.19 -8.77 -8.13
CA THR A 9 4.99 -8.45 -8.93
C THR A 9 4.72 -6.96 -9.10
N ASN A 10 5.06 -6.11 -8.13
CA ASN A 10 4.69 -4.69 -8.13
C ASN A 10 5.85 -3.75 -8.47
N LYS A 11 7.07 -4.04 -8.02
CA LYS A 11 8.22 -3.11 -8.14
C LYS A 11 8.82 -3.12 -9.55
N TYR A 12 8.81 -4.26 -10.22
CA TYR A 12 9.50 -4.47 -11.50
C TYR A 12 8.58 -4.59 -12.72
N ARG A 13 7.25 -4.53 -12.52
CA ARG A 13 6.26 -4.70 -13.59
C ARG A 13 6.25 -3.56 -14.63
N TYR A 14 6.81 -2.40 -14.29
CA TYR A 14 6.81 -1.19 -15.13
C TYR A 14 8.22 -0.62 -15.38
N THR A 15 9.28 -1.41 -15.15
CA THR A 15 10.65 -0.95 -15.41
C THR A 15 11.04 -1.23 -16.86
N SER A 16 11.43 -0.19 -17.61
CA SER A 16 11.92 -0.31 -19.00
C SER A 16 13.39 -0.73 -19.08
N THR A 17 14.12 -0.67 -17.97
CA THR A 17 15.53 -1.06 -17.89
C THR A 17 15.61 -2.59 -17.71
N LYS A 18 16.40 -3.28 -18.53
CA LYS A 18 16.71 -4.71 -18.31
C LYS A 18 17.43 -4.85 -16.97
N ILE A 19 16.73 -5.41 -15.97
CA ILE A 19 17.34 -5.73 -14.68
C ILE A 19 17.96 -7.11 -14.82
N GLU A 20 19.26 -7.14 -15.10
CA GLU A 20 20.08 -8.35 -14.99
C GLU A 20 20.32 -8.64 -13.51
N ASN A 21 19.33 -9.27 -12.88
CA ASN A 21 19.44 -10.20 -11.75
C ASN A 21 18.01 -10.48 -11.27
N LYS A 22 17.60 -11.71 -11.55
CA LYS A 22 16.24 -12.22 -11.50
C LYS A 22 15.60 -11.98 -10.14
N ILE A 23 14.34 -11.58 -10.18
CA ILE A 23 13.37 -11.75 -9.09
C ILE A 23 13.61 -13.13 -8.48
N GLU A 24 14.07 -13.16 -7.22
CA GLU A 24 14.24 -14.42 -6.49
C GLU A 24 12.86 -15.02 -6.27
N LEU A 25 12.61 -16.18 -6.89
CA LEU A 25 11.41 -16.95 -6.64
C LEU A 25 11.42 -17.41 -5.18
N PRO A 26 10.26 -17.45 -4.51
CA PRO A 26 10.18 -17.99 -3.15
C PRO A 26 10.59 -19.46 -3.14
N SER A 27 11.31 -19.88 -2.09
CA SER A 27 11.67 -21.29 -1.89
C SER A 27 10.44 -22.17 -1.66
N GLU A 28 10.53 -23.47 -1.96
CA GLU A 28 9.43 -24.42 -1.71
C GLU A 28 9.00 -24.44 -0.24
N ASP A 29 9.97 -24.36 0.70
CA ASP A 29 9.70 -24.26 2.14
C ASP A 29 8.86 -23.01 2.49
N SER A 30 9.11 -21.89 1.81
CA SER A 30 8.32 -20.67 1.97
C SER A 30 6.89 -20.84 1.48
N ILE A 31 6.70 -21.53 0.35
CA ILE A 31 5.37 -21.80 -0.22
C ILE A 31 4.58 -22.73 0.72
N SER A 32 5.19 -23.80 1.20
CA SER A 32 4.57 -24.74 2.13
C SER A 32 4.14 -24.06 3.43
N LYS A 33 4.99 -23.18 3.99
CA LYS A 33 4.64 -22.36 5.16
C LYS A 33 3.45 -21.45 4.91
N LEU A 34 3.33 -20.85 3.73
CA LEU A 34 2.19 -20.01 3.35
C LEU A 34 0.89 -20.83 3.28
N LEU A 35 0.94 -22.01 2.67
CA LEU A 35 -0.22 -22.89 2.53
C LEU A 35 -0.67 -23.51 3.85
N ALA A 36 0.25 -23.65 4.81
CA ALA A 36 -0.05 -24.12 6.16
C ALA A 36 -0.67 -23.06 7.08
N LEU A 37 -0.72 -21.78 6.66
CA LEU A 37 -1.38 -20.74 7.44
C LEU A 37 -2.88 -21.00 7.51
N ALA A 38 -3.46 -20.79 8.69
CA ALA A 38 -4.90 -20.88 8.85
C ALA A 38 -5.59 -19.87 7.91
N PRO A 39 -6.60 -20.31 7.13
CA PRO A 39 -7.33 -19.41 6.27
C PRO A 39 -8.01 -18.33 7.12
N PRO A 40 -8.08 -17.08 6.64
CA PRO A 40 -8.67 -15.98 7.40
C PRO A 40 -10.20 -16.01 7.43
N PHE A 41 -10.82 -17.06 6.92
CA PHE A 41 -12.24 -17.33 6.89
C PHE A 41 -12.49 -18.82 7.15
N ASP A 42 -13.59 -19.12 7.84
CA ASP A 42 -14.00 -20.50 8.10
C ASP A 42 -14.80 -21.03 6.91
N ILE A 43 -14.20 -21.97 6.18
CA ILE A 43 -14.78 -22.61 5.00
C ILE A 43 -15.89 -23.60 5.40
N THR A 44 -15.86 -24.08 6.65
CA THR A 44 -16.82 -25.06 7.18
C THR A 44 -18.07 -24.42 7.77
N SER A 45 -18.09 -23.08 7.89
CA SER A 45 -19.20 -22.31 8.46
C SER A 45 -20.53 -22.40 7.69
N GLY A 46 -20.53 -22.94 6.47
CA GLY A 46 -21.72 -23.04 5.61
C GLY A 46 -22.23 -21.70 5.06
N LEU A 47 -21.49 -20.60 5.28
CA LEU A 47 -21.84 -19.28 4.77
C LEU A 47 -21.59 -19.18 3.26
N ALA A 48 -22.41 -18.37 2.59
CA ALA A 48 -22.21 -18.07 1.18
C ALA A 48 -20.90 -17.29 0.97
N HIS A 49 -20.29 -17.43 -0.21
CA HIS A 49 -19.04 -16.77 -0.56
C HIS A 49 -19.07 -15.25 -0.29
N PHE A 50 -20.18 -14.58 -0.60
CA PHE A 50 -20.34 -13.15 -0.38
C PHE A 50 -20.23 -12.75 1.09
N ASP A 51 -20.78 -13.56 2.00
CA ASP A 51 -20.76 -13.28 3.43
C ASP A 51 -19.37 -13.51 4.03
N LEU A 52 -18.69 -14.57 3.58
CA LEU A 52 -17.29 -14.82 3.94
C LEU A 52 -16.38 -13.66 3.51
N VAL A 53 -16.53 -13.18 2.27
CA VAL A 53 -15.77 -12.02 1.76
C VAL A 53 -16.10 -10.75 2.55
N ARG A 54 -17.36 -10.53 2.90
CA ARG A 54 -17.79 -9.39 3.71
C ARG A 54 -17.18 -9.42 5.10
N GLN A 55 -17.25 -10.55 5.80
CA GLN A 55 -16.64 -10.73 7.12
C GLN A 55 -15.13 -10.52 7.07
N PHE A 56 -14.45 -11.13 6.10
CA PHE A 56 -13.02 -10.94 5.87
C PHE A 56 -12.67 -9.46 5.68
N THR A 57 -13.43 -8.75 4.84
CA THR A 57 -13.21 -7.31 4.57
C THR A 57 -13.37 -6.47 5.83
N ILE A 58 -14.36 -6.78 6.68
CA ILE A 58 -14.58 -6.08 7.95
C ILE A 58 -13.43 -6.39 8.92
N ASN A 59 -13.04 -7.65 9.07
CA ASN A 59 -11.96 -8.09 9.97
C ASN A 59 -10.60 -7.51 9.56
N LYS A 60 -10.34 -7.41 8.26
CA LYS A 60 -9.16 -6.74 7.70
C LYS A 60 -9.16 -5.22 7.92
N GLY A 61 -10.26 -4.64 8.42
CA GLY A 61 -10.39 -3.21 8.62
C GLY A 61 -10.68 -2.43 7.34
N GLY A 62 -11.24 -3.07 6.31
CA GLY A 62 -11.58 -2.41 5.03
C GLY A 62 -12.55 -1.23 5.16
N ARG A 63 -13.25 -1.10 6.30
CA ARG A 63 -14.12 0.04 6.64
C ARG A 63 -13.46 1.11 7.51
N LYS A 64 -12.23 0.92 8.01
CA LYS A 64 -11.53 1.89 8.89
C LYS A 64 -11.07 3.16 8.15
N GLY A 65 -11.32 3.25 6.84
CA GLY A 65 -10.80 4.34 6.02
C GLY A 65 -9.30 4.18 5.76
N PHE A 66 -8.80 4.83 4.71
CA PHE A 66 -7.38 4.89 4.45
C PHE A 66 -6.87 6.21 5.00
N ILE A 67 -6.10 6.15 6.09
CA ILE A 67 -5.36 7.32 6.56
C ILE A 67 -4.18 7.53 5.60
N VAL A 68 -4.05 8.74 5.07
CA VAL A 68 -2.87 9.13 4.29
C VAL A 68 -2.24 10.36 4.90
N TYR A 69 -0.94 10.23 5.14
CA TYR A 69 -0.04 11.31 5.50
C TYR A 69 0.64 11.81 4.22
N ILE A 70 0.68 13.12 4.03
CA ILE A 70 1.34 13.75 2.88
C ILE A 70 2.41 14.70 3.40
N TYR A 71 3.66 14.47 2.99
CA TYR A 71 4.81 15.28 3.40
C TYR A 71 5.39 16.00 2.18
N ASP A 72 5.78 17.25 2.37
CA ASP A 72 6.45 18.07 1.36
C ASP A 72 7.95 18.13 1.63
N ARG A 73 8.77 17.56 0.73
CA ARG A 73 10.24 17.56 0.84
C ARG A 73 10.91 18.89 0.50
N GLU A 74 10.24 19.76 -0.25
CA GLU A 74 10.82 21.05 -0.65
C GLU A 74 10.66 22.11 0.45
N SER A 75 9.71 21.92 1.35
CA SER A 75 9.48 22.81 2.48
C SER A 75 10.58 22.60 3.53
N GLU A 76 11.28 23.67 3.93
CA GLU A 76 12.30 23.65 5.00
C GLU A 76 11.77 22.90 6.24
N GLY A 77 12.29 21.68 6.45
CA GLY A 77 11.91 20.80 7.56
C GLY A 77 10.94 19.67 7.24
N ASN A 78 10.74 19.27 5.97
CA ASN A 78 9.93 18.11 5.57
C ASN A 78 8.53 18.13 6.21
N LYS A 79 7.85 19.28 6.07
CA LYS A 79 6.59 19.53 6.77
C LYS A 79 5.45 18.70 6.18
N GLU A 80 4.62 18.20 7.07
CA GLU A 80 3.35 17.57 6.71
C GLU A 80 2.44 18.63 6.07
N LEU A 81 1.75 18.26 4.99
CA LEU A 81 0.86 19.14 4.24
C LEU A 81 -0.32 19.57 5.12
N ASN A 82 -0.75 20.82 5.01
CA ASN A 82 -1.90 21.31 5.77
C ASN A 82 -3.16 20.45 5.51
N GLY A 83 -3.80 20.01 6.60
CA GLY A 83 -4.99 19.14 6.55
C GLY A 83 -4.68 17.65 6.53
N SER A 84 -3.42 17.26 6.39
CA SER A 84 -2.96 15.90 6.67
C SER A 84 -2.90 15.66 8.20
N PRO A 85 -3.22 14.45 8.68
CA PRO A 85 -3.59 13.27 7.91
C PRO A 85 -5.02 13.33 7.34
N PHE A 86 -5.17 12.85 6.10
CA PHE A 86 -6.47 12.75 5.45
C PHE A 86 -7.10 11.38 5.70
N SER A 87 -8.41 11.35 5.95
CA SER A 87 -9.19 10.12 6.21
C SER A 87 -9.51 9.29 4.96
N THR A 88 -9.26 9.85 3.77
CA THR A 88 -9.43 9.16 2.48
C THR A 88 -8.38 9.63 1.47
N TYR A 89 -8.02 8.77 0.52
CA TYR A 89 -7.16 9.17 -0.59
C TYR A 89 -7.77 10.29 -1.42
N GLY A 90 -9.09 10.32 -1.60
CA GLY A 90 -9.77 11.38 -2.36
C GLY A 90 -9.56 12.76 -1.77
N ALA A 91 -9.60 12.89 -0.44
CA ALA A 91 -9.32 14.16 0.24
C ALA A 91 -7.85 14.58 0.06
N GLY A 92 -6.91 13.63 0.14
CA GLY A 92 -5.50 13.89 -0.15
C GLY A 92 -5.25 14.29 -1.62
N HIS A 93 -6.00 13.72 -2.57
CA HIS A 93 -5.92 14.13 -3.98
C HIS A 93 -6.37 15.57 -4.17
N GLU A 94 -7.50 15.96 -3.59
CA GLU A 94 -8.00 17.33 -3.67
C GLU A 94 -7.03 18.34 -3.07
N ALA A 95 -6.39 18.00 -1.94
CA ALA A 95 -5.38 18.86 -1.32
C ALA A 95 -4.16 19.12 -2.23
N LEU A 96 -3.91 18.24 -3.20
CA LEU A 96 -2.86 18.37 -4.22
C LEU A 96 -3.39 18.88 -5.57
N GLY A 97 -4.65 19.33 -5.65
CA GLY A 97 -5.29 19.75 -6.89
C GLY A 97 -5.58 18.61 -7.88
N LEU A 98 -5.61 17.36 -7.42
CA LEU A 98 -5.90 16.19 -8.22
C LEU A 98 -7.39 15.80 -8.13
N ARG A 99 -7.91 15.16 -9.18
CA ARG A 99 -9.28 14.64 -9.22
C ARG A 99 -9.49 13.52 -8.18
N ARG A 100 -10.61 13.56 -7.44
CA ARG A 100 -11.07 12.42 -6.61
C ARG A 100 -11.16 11.13 -7.43
N GLY A 101 -10.68 10.03 -6.85
CA GLY A 101 -10.63 8.72 -7.51
C GLY A 101 -9.34 8.48 -8.31
N SER A 102 -8.41 9.44 -8.32
CA SER A 102 -7.06 9.22 -8.83
C SER A 102 -6.36 8.06 -8.13
N ARG A 103 -5.45 7.38 -8.84
CA ARG A 103 -4.61 6.31 -8.28
C ARG A 103 -3.24 6.82 -7.82
N VAL A 104 -2.97 8.13 -7.90
CA VAL A 104 -1.64 8.72 -7.64
C VAL A 104 -1.16 8.36 -6.23
N ILE A 105 -1.83 8.82 -5.17
CA ILE A 105 -1.45 8.51 -3.78
C ILE A 105 -1.11 7.03 -3.57
N GLY A 106 -2.05 6.12 -3.89
CA GLY A 106 -1.81 4.67 -3.72
C GLY A 106 -0.60 4.16 -4.50
N ARG A 107 -0.44 4.57 -5.77
CA ARG A 107 0.71 4.15 -6.61
C ARG A 107 2.04 4.62 -6.02
N TYR A 108 2.09 5.84 -5.49
CA TYR A 108 3.32 6.41 -4.96
C TYR A 108 3.64 5.89 -3.55
N ILE A 109 2.62 5.50 -2.76
CA ILE A 109 2.80 4.67 -1.55
C ILE A 109 3.42 3.32 -1.93
N ASP A 110 2.83 2.60 -2.90
CA ASP A 110 3.28 1.26 -3.31
C ASP A 110 4.73 1.26 -3.84
N THR A 111 5.13 2.33 -4.52
CA THR A 111 6.47 2.44 -5.15
C THR A 111 7.52 3.07 -4.23
N GLY A 112 7.11 3.70 -3.13
CA GLY A 112 8.01 4.46 -2.25
C GLY A 112 8.69 5.66 -2.92
N LYS A 113 8.17 6.11 -4.07
CA LYS A 113 8.71 7.25 -4.82
C LYS A 113 8.01 8.55 -4.40
N ALA A 114 8.69 9.67 -4.58
CA ALA A 114 8.08 10.99 -4.42
C ALA A 114 7.26 11.36 -5.68
N TYR A 115 6.03 11.84 -5.48
CA TYR A 115 5.23 12.41 -6.53
C TYR A 115 5.79 13.78 -6.94
N GLN A 116 6.05 13.95 -8.24
CA GLN A 116 6.72 15.13 -8.81
C GLN A 116 8.08 15.43 -8.17
N GLY A 117 8.74 14.44 -7.55
CA GLY A 117 9.99 14.65 -6.80
C GLY A 117 9.83 15.37 -5.46
N ARG A 118 8.61 15.80 -5.12
CA ARG A 118 8.33 16.69 -3.99
C ARG A 118 7.53 16.04 -2.87
N TYR A 119 6.40 15.42 -3.21
CA TYR A 119 5.46 14.92 -2.22
C TYR A 119 5.70 13.44 -1.90
N VAL A 120 5.78 13.10 -0.61
CA VAL A 120 5.86 11.72 -0.14
C VAL A 120 4.55 11.36 0.54
N PHE A 121 4.02 10.18 0.22
CA PHE A 121 2.79 9.66 0.79
C PHE A 121 3.08 8.48 1.68
N SER A 122 2.40 8.40 2.82
CA SER A 122 2.50 7.25 3.72
C SER A 122 1.15 6.89 4.33
N SER A 123 0.95 5.61 4.61
CA SER A 123 -0.20 5.10 5.37
C SER A 123 0.05 5.12 6.89
N ILE A 124 1.28 5.46 7.31
CA ILE A 124 1.77 5.47 8.69
C ILE A 124 2.51 6.80 8.89
N PRO A 125 2.40 7.47 10.05
CA PRO A 125 3.16 8.69 10.29
C PRO A 125 4.66 8.41 10.18
N PHE A 126 5.39 9.25 9.47
CA PHE A 126 6.85 9.20 9.45
C PHE A 126 7.44 9.94 10.65
N SER A 127 8.49 9.37 11.23
CA SER A 127 9.33 10.10 12.17
C SER A 127 10.26 11.04 11.38
N ARG A 128 10.72 12.13 12.01
CA ARG A 128 11.60 13.12 11.37
C ARG A 128 12.89 12.54 10.77
N ASN A 129 13.28 11.33 11.18
CA ASN A 129 14.48 10.64 10.68
C ASN A 129 14.23 9.78 9.43
N ASP A 130 12.97 9.61 8.99
CA ASP A 130 12.60 8.63 7.94
C ASP A 130 12.40 9.27 6.54
N ILE A 131 12.50 10.60 6.39
CA ILE A 131 12.06 11.34 5.18
C ILE A 131 13.20 11.95 4.38
#